data_AF-A6KJY5-F1
#
_entry.id   AF-A6KJY5-F1
#
_cell.length_a   1.000
_cell.length_b   1.000
_cell.length_c   1.000
_cell.angle_alpha   90.00
_cell.angle_beta   90.00
_cell.angle_gamma   90.00
#
_symmetry.space_group_name_H-M   'P 1'
#
loop_
_entity.id
_entity.type
_entity.pdbx_description
1 polymer ?
#
loop_
_entity_poly.entity_id
_entity_poly.type
_entity_poly.pdbx_seq_one_letter_code
_entity_poly.pdbx_strand_id
1 'polypeptide(L)'
;MDHKEIILLFLLFLKPGQGDSLDGYVSTQGASLHSLTKKQLAAGSIADCLAKCEGETDFICRSFHQLRWEYCEIPSCGSSVSPDQSDSSVLPEQTPVVQECYQGNGKSYRGTSSTTNTGKKCQSWVSMTPHSHSKTPANFPDAGLEMNYCRNPDNDQRGPWCFTTDPSVRWEYCNLKRLTPGPGKSALEQDFLDSTSVAVL
;
A
#
# COMPACT_ATOMS: atom_id res chain seq x y z
N MET A 1 -34.16 34.69 -13.95
CA MET A 1 -33.48 33.45 -14.34
C MET A 1 -32.55 33.08 -13.21
N ASP A 2 -32.92 32.03 -12.47
CA ASP A 2 -32.38 31.65 -11.16
C ASP A 2 -31.02 30.94 -11.31
N HIS A 3 -30.04 31.29 -10.48
CA HIS A 3 -28.67 30.70 -10.48
C HIS A 3 -28.63 29.19 -10.16
N LYS A 4 -29.77 28.58 -9.84
CA LYS A 4 -29.89 27.17 -9.43
C LYS A 4 -29.90 26.20 -10.62
N GLU A 5 -30.32 26.65 -11.80
CA GLU A 5 -30.35 25.81 -13.03
C GLU A 5 -28.96 25.64 -13.66
N ILE A 6 -28.05 26.61 -13.47
CA ILE A 6 -26.70 26.58 -14.07
C ILE A 6 -25.81 25.54 -13.37
N ILE A 7 -25.99 25.31 -12.07
CA ILE A 7 -25.21 24.32 -11.31
C ILE A 7 -25.62 22.88 -11.70
N LEU A 8 -26.90 22.66 -12.02
CA LEU A 8 -27.39 21.33 -12.41
C LEU A 8 -26.93 20.91 -13.82
N LEU A 9 -26.72 21.88 -14.73
CA LEU A 9 -26.21 21.60 -16.08
C LEU A 9 -24.70 21.34 -16.13
N PHE A 10 -23.91 21.86 -15.17
CA PHE A 10 -22.47 21.61 -15.12
C PHE A 10 -22.09 20.24 -14.55
N LEU A 11 -22.99 19.56 -13.85
CA LEU A 11 -22.74 18.22 -13.27
C LEU A 11 -22.96 17.07 -14.26
N LEU A 12 -23.34 17.34 -15.52
CA LEU A 12 -23.58 16.32 -16.55
C LEU A 12 -22.42 16.12 -17.55
N PHE A 13 -21.25 16.75 -17.33
CA PHE A 13 -20.10 16.65 -18.24
C PHE A 13 -18.88 15.87 -17.72
N LEU A 14 -18.93 15.26 -16.54
CA LEU A 14 -17.93 14.25 -16.17
C LEU A 14 -18.31 12.92 -16.83
N LYS A 15 -18.00 12.81 -18.12
CA LYS A 15 -17.94 11.50 -18.78
C LYS A 15 -16.98 10.61 -17.98
N PRO A 16 -17.33 9.35 -17.69
CA PRO A 16 -16.32 8.40 -17.24
C PRO A 16 -15.24 8.33 -18.33
N GLY A 17 -13.99 8.62 -17.94
CA GLY A 17 -12.85 8.57 -18.83
C GLY A 17 -12.75 7.18 -19.45
N GLN A 18 -13.07 7.09 -20.73
CA GLN A 18 -12.80 5.93 -21.56
C GLN A 18 -11.29 5.96 -21.86
N GLY A 19 -10.51 5.24 -21.07
CA GLY A 19 -9.10 4.98 -21.36
C GLY A 19 -8.98 3.61 -22.03
N ASP A 20 -8.37 3.56 -23.21
CA ASP A 20 -8.00 2.30 -23.87
C ASP A 20 -6.96 1.57 -23.01
N SER A 21 -7.18 0.28 -22.80
CA SER A 21 -6.28 -0.59 -22.03
C SER A 21 -5.00 -0.82 -22.84
N LEU A 22 -3.89 -0.24 -22.40
CA LEU A 22 -2.55 -0.51 -22.93
C LEU A 22 -1.90 -1.60 -22.07
N ASP A 23 -1.35 -2.65 -22.69
CA ASP A 23 -0.81 -3.82 -22.00
C ASP A 23 0.19 -3.42 -20.90
N GLY A 24 -0.13 -3.78 -19.65
CA GLY A 24 0.76 -3.63 -18.49
C GLY A 24 0.76 -2.27 -17.76
N TYR A 25 0.06 -1.24 -18.25
CA TYR A 25 0.01 0.10 -17.62
C TYR A 25 -1.42 0.55 -17.32
N VAL A 26 -1.68 1.02 -16.09
CA VAL A 26 -2.98 1.55 -15.67
C VAL A 26 -3.01 3.07 -15.84
N SER A 27 -4.04 3.59 -16.50
CA SER A 27 -4.22 5.04 -16.69
C SER A 27 -4.75 5.70 -15.42
N THR A 28 -3.94 6.57 -14.80
CA THR A 28 -4.34 7.37 -13.64
C THR A 28 -4.61 8.82 -14.07
N GLN A 29 -5.82 9.09 -14.59
CA GLN A 29 -6.22 10.44 -15.00
C GLN A 29 -6.17 11.40 -13.80
N GLY A 30 -5.45 12.51 -13.92
CA GLY A 30 -5.33 13.53 -12.87
C GLY A 30 -4.28 13.24 -11.79
N ALA A 31 -3.57 12.11 -11.85
CA ALA A 31 -2.41 11.86 -11.00
C ALA A 31 -1.13 12.43 -11.64
N SER A 32 -0.35 13.17 -10.85
CA SER A 32 0.97 13.70 -11.24
C SER A 32 2.05 12.95 -10.46
N LEU A 33 3.04 12.42 -11.18
CA LEU A 33 4.18 11.73 -10.56
C LEU A 33 5.33 12.73 -10.40
N HIS A 34 5.61 13.12 -9.15
CA HIS A 34 6.72 14.02 -8.84
C HIS A 34 7.96 13.20 -8.48
N SER A 35 8.90 13.06 -9.42
CA SER A 35 10.22 12.50 -9.16
C SER A 35 11.29 13.59 -9.28
N LEU A 36 12.28 13.56 -8.38
CA LEU A 36 13.45 14.46 -8.39
C LEU A 36 14.42 14.11 -9.53
N THR A 37 14.40 12.86 -9.99
CA THR A 37 15.18 12.36 -11.12
C THR A 37 14.21 11.84 -12.18
N LYS A 38 14.16 12.57 -13.30
CA LYS A 38 13.33 12.24 -14.46
C LYS A 38 14.09 12.47 -15.75
N LYS A 39 13.76 11.69 -16.77
CA LYS A 39 14.25 11.83 -18.14
C LYS A 39 13.07 12.26 -19.01
N GLN A 40 13.19 13.40 -19.69
CA GLN A 40 12.18 13.85 -20.66
C GLN A 40 12.54 13.30 -22.04
N LEU A 41 11.61 12.59 -22.68
CA LEU A 41 11.77 12.00 -23.99
C LEU A 41 10.66 12.48 -24.91
N ALA A 42 11.00 12.93 -26.12
CA ALA A 42 10.00 13.35 -27.11
C ALA A 42 9.11 12.17 -27.54
N ALA A 43 7.79 12.34 -27.59
CA ALA A 43 6.87 11.26 -27.96
C ALA A 43 5.56 11.83 -28.53
N GLY A 44 5.08 11.26 -29.64
CA GLY A 44 3.90 11.73 -30.35
C GLY A 44 2.59 11.06 -29.92
N SER A 45 2.68 9.95 -29.18
CA SER A 45 1.53 9.19 -28.68
C SER A 45 1.82 8.55 -27.32
N ILE A 46 0.77 8.13 -26.61
CA ILE A 46 0.91 7.36 -25.36
C ILE A 46 1.65 6.03 -25.63
N ALA A 47 1.38 5.39 -26.78
CA ALA A 47 2.07 4.17 -27.19
C ALA A 47 3.57 4.39 -27.45
N ASP A 48 3.94 5.56 -27.97
CA ASP A 48 5.36 5.92 -28.15
C ASP A 48 6.07 6.08 -26.79
N CYS A 49 5.37 6.65 -25.80
CA CYS A 49 5.90 6.79 -24.45
C CYS A 49 6.08 5.44 -23.76
N LEU A 50 5.14 4.53 -23.99
CA LEU A 50 5.22 3.15 -23.53
C LEU A 50 6.46 2.45 -24.12
N ALA A 51 6.63 2.47 -25.44
CA ALA A 51 7.79 1.86 -26.09
C ALA A 51 9.13 2.45 -25.60
N LYS A 52 9.16 3.75 -25.30
CA LYS A 52 10.35 4.43 -24.75
C LYS A 52 10.61 4.07 -23.30
N CYS A 53 9.56 3.84 -22.51
CA CYS A 53 9.66 3.35 -21.15
C CYS A 53 10.20 1.91 -21.10
N GLU A 54 9.66 1.04 -21.95
CA GLU A 54 10.11 -0.36 -22.06
C GLU A 54 11.54 -0.48 -22.57
N GLY A 55 11.97 0.43 -23.45
CA GLY A 55 13.32 0.48 -23.98
C GLY A 55 14.35 1.20 -23.11
N GLU A 56 13.98 1.76 -21.96
CA GLU A 56 14.91 2.48 -21.10
C GLU A 56 15.79 1.51 -20.29
N THR A 57 17.10 1.72 -20.35
CA THR A 57 18.09 0.84 -19.70
C THR A 57 18.93 1.57 -18.66
N ASP A 58 18.93 2.90 -18.65
CA ASP A 58 19.64 3.71 -17.65
C ASP A 58 19.04 3.53 -16.25
N PHE A 59 17.74 3.22 -16.19
CA PHE A 59 17.01 2.91 -14.95
C PHE A 59 15.72 2.15 -15.28
N ILE A 60 15.13 1.50 -14.28
CA ILE A 60 13.87 0.77 -14.45
C ILE A 60 12.73 1.79 -14.60
N CYS A 61 12.10 1.85 -15.77
CA CYS A 61 10.91 2.66 -15.98
C CYS A 61 9.64 1.90 -15.53
N ARG A 62 8.89 2.42 -14.54
CA ARG A 62 7.62 1.81 -14.07
C ARG A 62 6.37 2.64 -14.36
N SER A 63 6.53 3.89 -14.74
CA SER A 63 5.42 4.81 -15.02
C SER A 63 5.95 5.96 -15.86
N PHE A 64 5.11 6.63 -16.64
CA PHE A 64 5.48 7.88 -17.32
C PHE A 64 4.32 8.88 -17.24
N HIS A 65 4.64 10.17 -17.30
CA HIS A 65 3.64 11.23 -17.35
C HIS A 65 3.71 11.97 -18.69
N GLN A 66 2.60 12.02 -19.42
CA GLN A 66 2.52 12.72 -20.71
C GLN A 66 2.14 14.17 -20.48
N LEU A 67 3.14 15.05 -20.48
CA LEU A 67 2.93 16.49 -20.39
C LEU A 67 2.74 17.04 -21.81
N ARG A 68 1.48 17.25 -22.21
CA ARG A 68 1.08 18.08 -23.38
C ARG A 68 1.76 17.69 -24.72
N TRP A 69 1.25 16.63 -25.35
CA TRP A 69 1.34 16.24 -26.78
C TRP A 69 2.70 16.17 -27.51
N GLU A 70 3.86 16.43 -26.88
CA GLU A 70 5.17 16.29 -27.56
C GLU A 70 6.27 15.58 -26.74
N TYR A 71 6.05 15.34 -25.44
CA TYR A 71 7.06 14.74 -24.57
C TYR A 71 6.45 13.91 -23.44
N CYS A 72 7.21 12.91 -23.00
CA CYS A 72 6.91 12.07 -21.85
C CYS A 72 8.04 12.13 -20.84
N GLU A 73 7.66 12.28 -19.57
CA GLU A 73 8.60 12.25 -18.44
C GLU A 73 8.65 10.85 -17.86
N ILE A 74 9.85 10.28 -17.82
CA ILE A 74 10.12 9.01 -17.19
C ILE A 74 10.83 9.24 -15.85
N PRO A 75 10.24 8.90 -14.71
CA PRO A 75 10.87 8.98 -13.39
C PRO A 75 11.77 7.76 -13.11
N SER A 76 12.88 7.98 -12.40
CA SER A 76 13.78 6.91 -11.95
C SER A 76 13.13 6.02 -10.88
N CYS A 77 13.27 4.69 -11.03
CA CYS A 77 12.82 3.75 -9.99
C CYS A 77 13.80 3.62 -8.84
N GLY A 78 13.29 3.76 -7.61
CA GLY A 78 14.06 3.72 -6.37
C GLY A 78 13.46 4.57 -5.23
N SER A 79 12.42 5.36 -5.51
CA SER A 79 11.72 6.18 -4.52
C SER A 79 10.48 5.45 -3.99
N SER A 80 10.39 5.33 -2.67
CA SER A 80 9.29 4.72 -1.91
C SER A 80 7.96 5.47 -2.07
N VAL A 81 6.84 4.77 -2.37
CA VAL A 81 5.64 4.53 -1.52
C VAL A 81 4.54 3.73 -2.29
N SER A 82 3.92 2.80 -1.55
CA SER A 82 2.80 1.81 -1.71
C SER A 82 1.45 2.27 -2.35
N PRO A 83 0.36 1.42 -2.39
CA PRO A 83 0.16 -0.03 -2.72
C PRO A 83 -1.13 -0.38 -3.55
N ASP A 84 -1.19 -1.55 -4.24
CA ASP A 84 -2.30 -2.55 -4.22
C ASP A 84 -2.06 -3.74 -5.23
N GLN A 85 -1.82 -4.98 -4.72
CA GLN A 85 -2.60 -6.26 -4.81
C GLN A 85 -2.89 -6.84 -6.24
N SER A 86 -2.85 -8.14 -6.62
CA SER A 86 -2.44 -9.47 -6.10
C SER A 86 -2.71 -10.60 -7.17
N ASP A 87 -1.88 -11.65 -7.25
CA ASP A 87 -2.11 -13.10 -7.67
C ASP A 87 -2.52 -13.47 -9.14
N SER A 88 -2.10 -14.54 -9.86
CA SER A 88 -1.44 -15.82 -9.54
C SER A 88 -0.88 -16.58 -10.79
N SER A 89 0.41 -16.95 -10.79
CA SER A 89 0.96 -18.26 -11.24
C SER A 89 2.51 -18.27 -11.11
N VAL A 90 3.13 -18.72 -10.01
CA VAL A 90 4.61 -18.74 -9.93
C VAL A 90 5.16 -19.83 -9.00
N LEU A 91 6.15 -20.61 -9.49
CA LEU A 91 7.20 -21.20 -8.64
C LEU A 91 7.88 -20.08 -7.84
N PRO A 92 8.52 -20.32 -6.66
CA PRO A 92 8.76 -19.30 -5.65
C PRO A 92 9.86 -18.31 -6.07
N GLU A 93 9.51 -17.41 -6.96
CA GLU A 93 10.18 -16.16 -7.16
C GLU A 93 9.73 -15.27 -6.00
N GLN A 94 10.68 -14.88 -5.16
CA GLN A 94 10.47 -13.95 -4.06
C GLN A 94 10.06 -12.59 -4.65
N THR A 95 8.80 -12.48 -5.08
CA THR A 95 8.06 -11.24 -4.93
C THR A 95 8.29 -10.84 -3.48
N PRO A 96 8.85 -9.65 -3.19
CA PRO A 96 9.04 -9.24 -1.82
C PRO A 96 7.65 -9.20 -1.22
N VAL A 97 7.33 -10.19 -0.38
CA VAL A 97 6.10 -10.24 0.41
C VAL A 97 6.13 -8.93 1.17
N VAL A 98 5.32 -7.95 0.75
CA VAL A 98 5.24 -6.66 1.41
C VAL A 98 4.65 -6.94 2.78
N GLN A 99 5.53 -7.16 3.75
CA GLN A 99 5.14 -7.51 5.10
C GLN A 99 4.48 -6.28 5.70
N GLU A 100 3.16 -6.33 5.81
CA GLU A 100 2.37 -5.26 6.40
C GLU A 100 2.76 -5.02 7.86
N CYS A 101 2.59 -3.78 8.32
CA CYS A 101 3.01 -3.35 9.64
C CYS A 101 1.86 -2.75 10.46
N TYR A 102 2.01 -2.79 11.79
CA TYR A 102 1.03 -2.24 12.73
C TYR A 102 1.71 -1.54 13.90
N GLN A 103 1.04 -0.56 14.51
CA GLN A 103 1.55 0.19 15.67
C GLN A 103 0.93 -0.31 16.98
N GLY A 104 1.66 -0.13 18.09
CA GLY A 104 1.17 -0.48 19.43
C GLY A 104 0.79 -1.96 19.54
N ASN A 105 -0.46 -2.23 19.91
CA ASN A 105 -1.04 -3.57 19.93
C ASN A 105 -1.88 -3.91 18.67
N GLY A 106 -1.94 -3.01 17.69
CA GLY A 106 -2.66 -3.27 16.44
C GLY A 106 -4.19 -3.24 16.54
N LYS A 107 -4.78 -2.68 17.62
CA LYS A 107 -6.23 -2.48 17.70
C LYS A 107 -6.78 -1.60 16.56
N SER A 108 -5.99 -0.61 16.13
CA SER A 108 -6.30 0.29 15.01
C SER A 108 -5.88 -0.26 13.65
N TYR A 109 -5.29 -1.46 13.58
CA TYR A 109 -4.86 -2.03 12.31
C TYR A 109 -6.08 -2.31 11.42
N ARG A 110 -6.04 -1.80 10.18
CA ARG A 110 -7.11 -1.92 9.17
C ARG A 110 -6.58 -2.39 7.81
N GLY A 111 -5.39 -2.97 7.78
CA GLY A 111 -4.83 -3.58 6.57
C GLY A 111 -5.57 -4.86 6.16
N THR A 112 -5.09 -5.48 5.08
CA THR A 112 -5.76 -6.57 4.38
C THR A 112 -5.05 -7.92 4.51
N SER A 113 -3.98 -7.99 5.30
CA SER A 113 -3.32 -9.25 5.65
C SER A 113 -4.31 -10.25 6.24
N SER A 114 -4.28 -11.47 5.71
CA SER A 114 -5.17 -12.58 6.06
C SER A 114 -4.41 -13.91 6.24
N THR A 115 -3.14 -13.81 6.62
CA THR A 115 -2.23 -14.95 6.79
C THR A 115 -1.55 -14.92 8.16
N THR A 116 -1.53 -16.07 8.83
CA THR A 116 -0.89 -16.22 10.14
C THR A 116 0.64 -16.23 10.04
N ASN A 117 1.34 -16.06 11.16
CA ASN A 117 2.81 -16.15 11.24
C ASN A 117 3.36 -17.50 10.75
N THR A 118 2.58 -18.59 10.82
CA THR A 118 2.96 -19.90 10.27
C THR A 118 2.37 -20.17 8.88
N GLY A 119 1.80 -19.16 8.22
CA GLY A 119 1.32 -19.25 6.85
C GLY A 119 -0.11 -19.79 6.70
N LYS A 120 -0.88 -19.95 7.79
CA LYS A 120 -2.27 -20.43 7.68
C LYS A 120 -3.19 -19.33 7.18
N LYS A 121 -4.18 -19.72 6.37
CA LYS A 121 -5.23 -18.81 5.92
C LYS A 121 -6.17 -18.48 7.08
N CYS A 122 -6.53 -17.20 7.21
CA CYS A 122 -7.52 -16.77 8.18
C CYS A 122 -8.94 -17.20 7.76
N GLN A 123 -9.71 -17.65 8.73
CA GLN A 123 -11.15 -17.84 8.66
C GLN A 123 -11.86 -16.47 8.69
N SER A 124 -12.94 -16.34 7.92
CA SER A 124 -13.79 -15.14 7.92
C SER A 124 -14.42 -14.89 9.29
N TRP A 125 -14.46 -13.63 9.73
CA TRP A 125 -15.07 -13.22 11.01
C TRP A 125 -16.58 -13.41 11.08
N VAL A 126 -17.25 -13.64 9.96
CA VAL A 126 -18.67 -14.00 9.93
C VAL A 126 -18.89 -15.51 9.78
N SER A 127 -17.84 -16.28 9.49
CA SER A 127 -17.91 -17.73 9.38
C SER A 127 -17.87 -18.38 10.77
N MET A 128 -18.68 -19.43 10.95
CA MET A 128 -18.66 -20.27 12.16
C MET A 128 -17.94 -21.61 11.95
N THR A 129 -17.27 -21.78 10.80
CA THR A 129 -16.57 -23.01 10.42
C THR A 129 -15.16 -22.67 9.91
N PRO A 130 -14.12 -23.45 10.26
CA PRO A 130 -14.15 -24.58 11.21
C PRO A 130 -14.33 -24.18 12.68
N HIS A 131 -14.05 -22.93 13.04
CA HIS A 131 -14.08 -22.49 14.43
C HIS A 131 -15.28 -21.60 14.71
N SER A 132 -16.29 -22.14 15.40
CA SER A 132 -17.41 -21.31 15.88
C SER A 132 -16.92 -20.33 16.96
N HIS A 133 -17.39 -19.08 16.94
CA HIS A 133 -16.94 -18.02 17.84
C HIS A 133 -17.95 -16.87 18.01
N SER A 134 -17.77 -16.03 19.03
CA SER A 134 -18.60 -14.84 19.29
C SER A 134 -18.01 -13.52 18.77
N LYS A 135 -16.79 -13.51 18.25
CA LYS A 135 -16.12 -12.32 17.69
C LYS A 135 -16.65 -11.99 16.29
N THR A 136 -17.87 -11.48 16.19
CA THR A 136 -18.53 -11.08 14.93
C THR A 136 -18.61 -9.55 14.82
N PRO A 137 -18.77 -9.00 13.61
CA PRO A 137 -19.00 -7.55 13.42
C PRO A 137 -20.17 -7.01 14.26
N ALA A 138 -21.21 -7.82 14.47
CA ALA A 138 -22.36 -7.45 15.28
C ALA A 138 -22.00 -7.27 16.77
N ASN A 139 -21.13 -8.12 17.31
CA ASN A 139 -20.71 -8.07 18.71
C ASN A 139 -19.55 -7.11 18.96
N PHE A 140 -18.74 -6.81 17.92
CA PHE A 140 -17.57 -5.95 17.98
C PHE A 140 -17.58 -4.94 16.82
N PRO A 141 -18.52 -3.98 16.80
CA PRO A 141 -18.71 -3.07 15.66
C PRO A 141 -17.48 -2.19 15.39
N ASP A 142 -16.76 -1.76 16.44
CA ASP A 142 -15.61 -0.88 16.30
C ASP A 142 -14.30 -1.61 15.95
N ALA A 143 -14.31 -2.94 15.92
CA ALA A 143 -13.11 -3.74 15.68
C ALA A 143 -12.77 -3.91 14.18
N GLY A 144 -13.65 -3.48 13.28
CA GLY A 144 -13.44 -3.57 11.83
C GLY A 144 -13.27 -5.01 11.34
N LEU A 145 -14.09 -5.94 11.86
CA LEU A 145 -14.03 -7.39 11.58
C LEU A 145 -14.52 -7.73 10.16
N GLU A 146 -13.84 -7.18 9.15
CA GLU A 146 -14.16 -7.36 7.75
C GLU A 146 -13.46 -8.59 7.16
N MET A 147 -14.17 -9.30 6.28
CA MET A 147 -13.65 -10.47 5.57
C MET A 147 -12.97 -11.46 6.53
N ASN A 148 -11.74 -11.86 6.22
CA ASN A 148 -10.87 -12.68 7.05
C ASN A 148 -9.57 -11.94 7.42
N TYR A 149 -9.61 -10.60 7.49
CA TYR A 149 -8.41 -9.81 7.76
C TYR A 149 -7.99 -9.88 9.22
N CYS A 150 -6.69 -9.82 9.47
CA CYS A 150 -6.12 -9.83 10.82
C CYS A 150 -6.63 -8.65 11.66
N ARG A 151 -7.14 -8.89 12.86
CA ARG A 151 -7.69 -7.86 13.75
C ARG A 151 -7.36 -8.13 15.21
N ASN A 152 -7.53 -7.12 16.06
CA ASN A 152 -7.35 -7.26 17.51
C ASN A 152 -8.60 -6.74 18.25
N PRO A 153 -9.71 -7.50 18.24
CA PRO A 153 -10.96 -7.08 18.89
C PRO A 153 -10.92 -7.10 20.42
N ASP A 154 -9.97 -7.84 21.02
CA ASP A 154 -9.84 -8.04 22.48
C ASP A 154 -8.70 -7.25 23.13
N ASN A 155 -8.06 -6.35 22.38
CA ASN A 155 -6.99 -5.49 22.91
C ASN A 155 -5.77 -6.29 23.43
N ASP A 156 -5.50 -7.48 22.88
CA ASP A 156 -4.33 -8.30 23.23
C ASP A 156 -3.05 -7.55 22.89
N GLN A 157 -2.12 -7.43 23.86
CA GLN A 157 -0.87 -6.70 23.70
C GLN A 157 0.08 -7.35 22.67
N ARG A 158 -0.13 -8.62 22.31
CA ARG A 158 0.68 -9.37 21.35
C ARG A 158 0.39 -9.03 19.89
N GLY A 159 -0.78 -8.48 19.57
CA GLY A 159 -1.05 -7.93 18.24
C GLY A 159 -2.30 -8.50 17.55
N PRO A 160 -2.47 -8.15 16.26
CA PRO A 160 -3.54 -8.70 15.44
C PRO A 160 -3.44 -10.21 15.24
N TRP A 161 -4.58 -10.86 15.25
CA TRP A 161 -4.72 -12.30 15.09
C TRP A 161 -5.98 -12.60 14.26
N CYS A 162 -6.17 -13.87 13.90
CA CYS A 162 -7.40 -14.35 13.28
C CYS A 162 -7.69 -15.79 13.70
N PHE A 163 -8.95 -16.22 13.55
CA PHE A 163 -9.25 -17.65 13.50
C PHE A 163 -8.62 -18.24 12.24
N THR A 164 -8.17 -19.49 12.28
CA THR A 164 -7.53 -20.11 11.09
C THR A 164 -8.52 -21.02 10.36
N THR A 165 -8.26 -21.33 9.10
CA THR A 165 -9.04 -22.36 8.38
C THR A 165 -8.58 -23.78 8.72
N ASP A 166 -7.53 -23.96 9.52
CA ASP A 166 -7.05 -25.27 9.99
C ASP A 166 -7.89 -25.71 11.21
N PRO A 167 -8.61 -26.84 11.14
CA PRO A 167 -9.40 -27.35 12.26
C PRO A 167 -8.59 -27.64 13.54
N SER A 168 -7.28 -27.85 13.41
CA SER A 168 -6.38 -28.17 14.53
C SER A 168 -5.87 -26.92 15.25
N VAL A 169 -5.87 -25.77 14.58
CA VAL A 169 -5.35 -24.50 15.12
C VAL A 169 -6.48 -23.48 15.15
N ARG A 170 -7.11 -23.31 16.32
CA ARG A 170 -8.27 -22.43 16.47
C ARG A 170 -8.02 -21.00 16.00
N TRP A 171 -6.91 -20.42 16.45
CA TRP A 171 -6.54 -19.04 16.13
C TRP A 171 -5.02 -18.89 16.22
N GLU A 172 -4.49 -17.87 15.57
CA GLU A 172 -3.06 -17.60 15.57
C GLU A 172 -2.78 -16.12 15.26
N TYR A 173 -1.61 -15.61 15.69
CA TYR A 173 -1.17 -14.27 15.35
C TYR A 173 -0.81 -14.14 13.87
N CYS A 174 -1.01 -12.94 13.34
CA CYS A 174 -0.75 -12.67 11.95
C CYS A 174 0.72 -12.37 11.65
N ASN A 175 1.13 -12.62 10.41
CA ASN A 175 2.49 -12.31 9.94
C ASN A 175 2.65 -10.82 9.66
N LEU A 176 2.61 -10.01 10.71
CA LEU A 176 2.69 -8.55 10.64
C LEU A 176 3.88 -8.03 11.43
N LYS A 177 4.56 -7.02 10.89
CA LYS A 177 5.67 -6.37 11.59
C LYS A 177 5.13 -5.31 12.55
N ARG A 178 5.43 -5.44 13.83
CA ARG A 178 5.16 -4.37 14.78
C ARG A 178 6.12 -3.21 14.55
N LEU A 179 5.59 -2.01 14.32
CA LEU A 179 6.35 -0.77 14.39
C LEU A 179 6.58 -0.46 15.86
N THR A 180 7.81 -0.65 16.33
CA THR A 180 8.25 0.01 17.54
C THR A 180 8.43 1.49 17.22
N PRO A 181 8.00 2.41 18.09
CA PRO A 181 8.61 3.73 18.10
C PRO A 181 10.11 3.46 18.23
N GLY A 182 10.89 3.80 17.21
CA GLY A 182 12.34 3.79 17.38
C GLY A 182 12.68 4.69 18.59
N PRO A 183 13.85 4.52 19.22
CA PRO A 183 14.41 5.66 19.93
C PRO A 183 14.36 6.81 18.92
N GLY A 184 13.65 7.87 19.28
CA GLY A 184 13.52 9.03 18.42
C GLY A 184 14.91 9.45 17.95
N LYS A 185 14.95 10.21 16.87
CA LYS A 185 16.08 11.02 16.46
C LYS A 185 16.43 12.04 17.57
N SER A 186 16.92 11.55 18.70
CA SER A 186 17.22 12.27 19.93
C SER A 186 18.33 11.59 20.75
N ALA A 187 18.73 10.36 20.41
CA ALA A 187 19.89 9.70 21.02
C ALA A 187 21.16 9.74 20.15
N LEU A 188 21.06 10.02 18.85
CA LEU A 188 22.22 10.18 17.96
C LEU A 188 22.65 11.64 17.74
N GLU A 189 21.92 12.60 18.33
CA GLU A 189 22.26 14.03 18.31
C GLU A 189 22.88 14.50 19.64
N GLN A 190 22.93 13.63 20.65
CA GLN A 190 23.60 13.89 21.93
C GLN A 190 25.05 13.39 21.95
N ASP A 191 25.45 12.48 21.05
CA ASP A 191 26.84 12.01 20.94
C ASP A 191 27.75 12.94 20.12
N PHE A 192 27.22 13.98 19.46
CA PHE A 192 28.01 14.91 18.64
C PHE A 192 28.33 16.25 19.33
N LEU A 193 27.80 16.50 20.53
CA LEU A 193 28.04 17.75 21.28
C LEU A 193 28.97 17.60 22.50
N ASP A 194 29.50 16.40 22.78
CA ASP A 194 30.45 16.19 23.90
C ASP A 194 31.90 15.88 23.45
N SER A 195 32.21 16.00 22.15
CA SER A 195 33.57 15.68 21.63
C SER A 195 34.39 16.89 21.16
N THR A 196 33.95 18.13 21.39
CA THR A 196 34.74 19.35 21.14
C THR A 196 35.21 19.99 22.44
N SER A 197 36.12 19.32 23.14
CA SER A 197 37.04 19.95 24.09
C SER A 197 38.28 19.08 24.27
N VAL A 198 39.23 19.21 23.34
CA VAL A 198 40.65 18.99 23.65
C VAL A 198 41.39 20.24 23.19
N ALA A 199 41.87 20.99 24.18
CA ALA A 199 42.75 22.12 24.01
C ALA A 199 44.12 21.64 23.51
N VAL A 200 44.69 22.37 22.55
CA VAL A 200 46.12 22.40 22.27
C VAL A 200 46.55 23.86 22.24
N LEU A 201 47.03 24.37 23.37
CA LEU A 201 48.39 24.86 23.63
C LEU A 201 48.56 25.05 25.15
#